data_AF-A0A7Y0Q533-F1
#
_entry.id   AF-A0A7Y0Q533-F1
#
_cell.length_a   1.000
_cell.length_b   1.000
_cell.length_c   1.000
_cell.angle_alpha   90.00
_cell.angle_beta   90.00
_cell.angle_gamma   90.00
#
_symmetry.space_group_name_H-M   'P 1'
#
loop_
_entity.id
_entity.type
_entity.pdbx_description
1 polymer ?
#
loop_
_entity_poly.entity_id
_entity_poly.type
_entity_poly.pdbx_seq_one_letter_code
_entity_poly.pdbx_strand_id
1 'polypeptide(L)'
;MAWVRWRGQSAQLLATVWEDGRSRQRVLANFHGAYSVSWSLREAVARNFPGLPIDWAAVSEALAQGPPAEPPLSPTAWDWARVEHQLQVWAHQSWGDAPERACLQAAAAVLSSWRSRHPPQEHQNSPPE
;
A
#
# COMPACT_ATOMS: atom_id res chain seq x y z
N MET A 1 -12.27 -7.92 17.86
CA MET A 1 -11.31 -8.17 16.76
C MET A 1 -11.46 -7.06 15.74
N ALA A 2 -10.35 -6.50 15.22
CA ALA A 2 -10.37 -5.47 14.19
C ALA A 2 -9.80 -6.01 12.86
N TRP A 3 -10.30 -5.51 11.73
CA TRP A 3 -9.87 -5.92 10.39
C TRP A 3 -10.12 -4.83 9.35
N VAL A 4 -9.46 -4.95 8.20
CA VAL A 4 -9.64 -4.05 7.06
C VAL A 4 -10.75 -4.57 6.15
N ARG A 5 -11.65 -3.69 5.73
CA ARG A 5 -12.62 -3.96 4.66
C ARG A 5 -12.40 -3.00 3.51
N TRP A 6 -12.21 -3.55 2.33
CA TRP A 6 -12.16 -2.79 1.09
C TRP A 6 -13.56 -2.57 0.50
N ARG A 7 -13.77 -1.38 -0.06
CA ARG A 7 -14.93 -0.98 -0.86
C ARG A 7 -14.44 -0.18 -2.05
N GLY A 8 -14.37 -0.82 -3.22
CA GLY A 8 -13.67 -0.27 -4.37
C GLY A 8 -12.21 0.03 -4.00
N GLN A 9 -11.75 1.24 -4.29
CA GLN A 9 -10.38 1.71 -4.00
C GLN A 9 -10.21 2.27 -2.58
N SER A 10 -11.21 2.13 -1.69
CA SER A 10 -11.16 2.68 -0.34
C SER A 10 -11.22 1.58 0.71
N ALA A 11 -10.37 1.70 1.73
CA ALA A 11 -10.36 0.78 2.87
C ALA A 11 -10.98 1.42 4.12
N GLN A 12 -11.55 0.57 4.98
CA GLN A 12 -12.07 0.94 6.30
C GLN A 12 -11.51 0.00 7.36
N LEU A 13 -11.16 0.53 8.53
CA LEU A 13 -10.87 -0.27 9.71
C LEU A 13 -12.18 -0.52 10.45
N LEU A 14 -12.55 -1.78 10.62
CA LEU A 14 -13.73 -2.18 11.38
C LEU A 14 -13.32 -3.01 12.60
N ALA A 15 -14.18 -3.00 13.61
CA ALA A 15 -14.11 -3.98 14.69
C ALA A 15 -15.49 -4.52 15.03
N THR A 16 -15.52 -5.80 15.43
CA THR A 16 -16.67 -6.39 16.12
C THR A 16 -16.56 -6.06 17.60
N VAL A 17 -17.59 -5.41 18.12
CA VAL A 17 -17.76 -5.07 19.53
C VAL A 17 -19.01 -5.75 20.08
N TRP A 18 -18.99 -6.07 21.37
CA TRP A 18 -20.16 -6.60 22.07
C TRP A 18 -20.79 -5.47 22.90
N GLU A 19 -21.98 -5.03 22.51
CA GLU A 19 -22.72 -3.93 23.14
C GLU A 19 -24.15 -4.40 23.41
N ASP A 20 -24.67 -4.18 24.62
CA ASP A 20 -26.03 -4.53 25.02
C ASP A 20 -26.44 -5.99 24.74
N GLY A 21 -25.52 -6.93 24.97
CA GLY A 21 -25.77 -8.35 24.74
C GLY A 21 -25.81 -8.75 23.26
N ARG A 22 -25.34 -7.89 22.35
CA ARG A 22 -25.33 -8.15 20.90
C ARG A 22 -23.97 -7.83 20.28
N SER A 23 -23.62 -8.60 19.26
CA SER A 23 -22.48 -8.32 18.39
C SER A 23 -22.83 -7.20 17.40
N ARG A 24 -22.01 -6.16 17.35
CA ARG A 24 -22.12 -5.04 16.40
C ARG A 24 -20.79 -4.78 15.71
N GLN A 25 -20.85 -4.38 14.45
CA GLN A 25 -19.70 -3.89 13.71
C GLN A 25 -19.62 -2.37 13.84
N ARG A 26 -18.46 -1.85 14.24
CA ARG A 26 -18.16 -0.42 14.28
C ARG A 26 -17.03 -0.09 13.31
N VAL A 27 -17.16 1.04 12.61
CA VAL A 27 -16.07 1.61 11.80
C VAL A 27 -15.21 2.45 12.73
N LEU A 28 -13.93 2.08 12.85
CA LEU A 28 -12.96 2.76 13.68
C LEU A 28 -12.27 3.91 12.93
N ALA A 29 -12.00 3.70 11.63
CA ALA A 29 -11.39 4.70 10.76
C ALA A 29 -11.69 4.41 9.27
N ASN A 30 -11.63 5.46 8.46
CA ASN A 30 -11.59 5.35 7.00
C ASN A 30 -10.18 5.67 6.51
N PHE A 31 -9.64 4.86 5.61
CA PHE A 31 -8.32 5.07 5.03
C PHE A 31 -8.35 5.92 3.76
N HIS A 32 -9.54 6.22 3.20
CA HIS A 32 -9.71 7.11 2.04
C HIS A 32 -8.80 6.80 0.82
N GLY A 33 -8.47 5.53 0.61
CA GLY A 33 -7.56 5.09 -0.46
C GLY A 33 -6.07 5.12 -0.11
N ALA A 34 -5.74 5.36 1.16
CA ALA A 34 -4.40 5.12 1.68
C ALA A 34 -4.11 3.61 1.74
N TYR A 35 -2.94 3.25 1.23
CA TYR A 35 -2.38 1.89 1.26
C TYR A 35 -1.45 1.67 2.46
N SER A 36 -1.46 2.60 3.42
CA SER A 36 -0.66 2.55 4.64
C SER A 36 -1.41 3.22 5.80
N VAL A 37 -1.05 2.82 7.02
CA VAL A 37 -1.58 3.43 8.26
C VAL A 37 -0.70 4.61 8.64
N SER A 38 -1.27 5.81 8.75
CA SER A 38 -0.55 6.94 9.32
C SER A 38 -0.45 6.85 10.84
N TRP A 39 0.64 7.38 11.40
CA TRP A 39 0.80 7.49 12.85
C TRP A 39 -0.37 8.23 13.52
N SER A 40 -0.81 9.35 12.92
CA SER A 40 -1.92 10.15 13.42
C SER A 40 -3.24 9.38 13.50
N LEU A 41 -3.51 8.49 12.54
CA LEU A 41 -4.70 7.66 12.53
C LEU A 41 -4.62 6.58 13.61
N ARG A 42 -3.45 5.96 13.80
CA ARG A 42 -3.21 5.00 14.88
C ARG A 42 -3.47 5.63 16.25
N GLU A 43 -2.92 6.81 16.49
CA GLU A 43 -3.13 7.58 17.72
C GLU A 43 -4.61 7.95 17.94
N ALA A 44 -5.30 8.40 16.88
CA ALA A 44 -6.72 8.73 16.97
C ALA A 44 -7.58 7.51 17.33
N VAL A 45 -7.30 6.35 16.72
CA VAL A 45 -8.02 5.10 17.02
C VAL A 45 -7.73 4.64 18.45
N ALA A 46 -6.47 4.67 18.89
CA ALA A 46 -6.09 4.29 20.26
C ALA A 46 -6.78 5.17 21.32
N ARG A 47 -6.89 6.48 21.04
CA ARG A 47 -7.56 7.43 21.94
C ARG A 47 -9.07 7.23 22.01
N ASN A 48 -9.71 7.00 20.86
CA ASN A 48 -11.17 6.86 20.78
C ASN A 48 -11.66 5.47 21.18
N PHE A 49 -10.80 4.45 21.09
CA PHE A 49 -11.14 3.05 21.37
C PHE A 49 -10.03 2.34 22.18
N PRO A 50 -9.71 2.82 23.40
CA PRO A 50 -8.55 2.34 24.18
C PRO A 50 -8.64 0.86 24.61
N GLY A 51 -9.85 0.30 24.65
CA GLY A 51 -10.08 -1.10 25.03
C GLY A 51 -10.07 -2.10 23.87
N LEU A 52 -9.83 -1.66 22.63
CA LEU A 52 -9.82 -2.55 21.47
C LEU A 52 -8.40 -3.01 21.14
N PRO A 53 -8.08 -4.32 21.27
CA PRO A 53 -6.84 -4.85 20.75
C PRO A 53 -6.89 -4.86 19.22
N ILE A 54 -5.95 -4.14 18.60
CA ILE A 54 -5.80 -4.04 17.15
C ILE A 54 -4.41 -4.54 16.78
N ASP A 55 -4.37 -5.55 15.92
CA ASP A 55 -3.13 -5.99 15.30
C ASP A 55 -2.78 -5.04 14.15
N TRP A 56 -1.94 -4.06 14.45
CA TRP A 56 -1.51 -3.06 13.47
C TRP A 56 -0.63 -3.65 12.36
N ALA A 57 0.10 -4.73 12.63
CA ALA A 57 0.91 -5.38 11.60
C ALA A 57 0.00 -6.03 10.55
N ALA A 58 -1.02 -6.76 10.99
CA ALA A 58 -2.02 -7.34 10.10
C ALA A 58 -2.81 -6.27 9.31
N VAL A 59 -3.14 -5.14 9.95
CA VAL A 59 -3.80 -4.02 9.27
C VAL A 59 -2.91 -3.42 8.18
N SER A 60 -1.63 -3.19 8.48
CA SER A 60 -0.66 -2.68 7.50
C SER A 60 -0.46 -3.63 6.33
N GLU A 61 -0.37 -4.93 6.60
CA GLU A 61 -0.27 -5.96 5.55
C GLU A 61 -1.52 -5.97 4.66
N ALA A 62 -2.72 -5.97 5.25
CA ALA A 62 -3.97 -5.96 4.50
C ALA A 62 -4.16 -4.68 3.65
N LEU A 63 -3.63 -3.54 4.09
CA LEU A 63 -3.62 -2.31 3.30
C LEU A 63 -2.60 -2.37 2.16
N ALA A 64 -1.42 -2.94 2.41
CA ALA A 64 -0.37 -3.09 1.40
C ALA A 64 -0.76 -4.07 0.28
N GLN A 65 -1.55 -5.09 0.60
CA GLN A 65 -2.13 -6.00 -0.41
C GLN A 65 -3.11 -5.28 -1.36
N GLY A 66 -3.64 -4.11 -0.96
CA GLY A 66 -4.58 -3.34 -1.76
C GLY A 66 -6.00 -3.94 -1.78
N PRO A 67 -6.94 -3.30 -2.49
CA PRO A 67 -8.28 -3.84 -2.63
C PRO A 67 -8.24 -5.22 -3.27
N PRO A 68 -9.20 -6.11 -2.98
CA PRO A 68 -9.34 -7.37 -3.70
C PRO A 68 -9.47 -7.04 -5.19
N ALA A 69 -8.42 -7.28 -5.94
CA ALA A 69 -8.29 -6.85 -7.32
C ALA A 69 -8.53 -8.02 -8.28
N GLU A 70 -9.02 -7.65 -9.46
CA GLU A 70 -8.77 -8.31 -10.74
C GLU A 70 -7.30 -8.74 -10.87
N PRO A 71 -6.99 -9.75 -11.71
CA PRO A 71 -5.67 -10.37 -11.78
C PRO A 71 -4.57 -9.32 -11.83
N PRO A 72 -3.49 -9.49 -11.04
CA PRO A 72 -2.43 -8.51 -10.96
C PRO A 72 -1.93 -8.20 -12.37
N LEU A 73 -1.72 -6.92 -12.66
CA LEU A 73 -1.04 -6.49 -13.87
C LEU A 73 0.24 -7.33 -13.99
N SER A 74 0.44 -7.94 -15.14
CA SER A 74 1.68 -8.69 -15.40
C SER A 74 2.86 -7.75 -15.15
N PRO A 75 4.02 -8.27 -14.68
CA PRO A 75 5.20 -7.43 -14.46
C PRO A 75 5.60 -6.58 -15.68
N THR A 76 5.21 -6.99 -16.89
CA THR A 76 5.41 -6.24 -18.14
C THR A 76 4.45 -5.05 -18.33
N ALA A 77 3.28 -5.06 -17.69
CA ALA A 77 2.31 -3.97 -17.73
C ALA A 77 2.58 -2.87 -16.68
N TRP A 78 3.55 -3.08 -15.79
CA TRP A 78 3.98 -2.07 -14.82
C TRP A 78 4.97 -1.11 -15.48
N ASP A 79 4.73 0.20 -15.33
CA ASP A 79 5.65 1.25 -15.79
C ASP A 79 6.81 1.41 -14.79
N TRP A 80 7.72 0.43 -14.78
CA TRP A 80 8.86 0.41 -13.87
C TRP A 80 9.82 1.58 -14.08
N ALA A 81 9.89 2.13 -15.30
CA ALA A 81 10.71 3.29 -15.60
C ALA A 81 10.18 4.53 -14.85
N ARG A 82 8.86 4.72 -14.82
CA ARG A 82 8.23 5.77 -14.03
C ARG A 82 8.44 5.58 -12.52
N VAL A 83 8.36 4.34 -12.02
CA VAL A 83 8.63 4.04 -10.60
C VAL A 83 10.09 4.32 -10.24
N GLU A 84 11.04 3.86 -11.04
CA GLU A 84 12.48 4.14 -10.88
C GLU A 84 12.76 5.64 -10.81
N HIS A 85 12.22 6.40 -11.77
CA HIS A 85 12.37 7.86 -11.80
C HIS A 85 11.80 8.50 -10.55
N GLN A 86 10.61 8.09 -10.09
CA GLN A 86 9.99 8.66 -8.91
C GLN A 86 10.78 8.39 -7.62
N LEU A 87 11.34 7.18 -7.48
CA LEU A 87 12.20 6.82 -6.34
C LEU A 87 13.48 7.69 -6.32
N GLN A 88 14.09 7.91 -7.48
CA GLN A 88 15.25 8.81 -7.60
C GLN A 88 14.86 10.24 -7.24
N VAL A 89 13.73 10.73 -7.73
CA VAL A 89 13.22 12.06 -7.39
C VAL A 89 13.04 12.19 -5.88
N TRP A 90 12.37 11.25 -5.23
CA TRP A 90 12.18 11.26 -3.77
C TRP A 90 13.51 11.22 -3.01
N ALA A 91 14.49 10.43 -3.46
CA ALA A 91 15.80 10.36 -2.81
C ALA A 91 16.58 11.70 -2.83
N HIS A 92 16.27 12.60 -3.75
CA HIS A 92 16.88 13.92 -3.87
C HIS A 92 16.05 15.03 -3.20
N GLN A 93 14.87 14.72 -2.66
CA GLN A 93 14.09 15.71 -1.93
C GLN A 93 14.70 15.98 -0.56
N SER A 94 14.44 17.18 -0.04
CA SER A 94 14.98 17.68 1.23
C SER A 94 14.29 17.10 2.47
N TRP A 95 13.21 16.35 2.29
CA TRP A 95 12.54 15.60 3.34
C TRP A 95 12.98 14.14 3.31
N GLY A 96 13.20 13.57 4.50
CA GLY A 96 13.71 12.20 4.69
C GLY A 96 15.16 12.15 5.16
N ASP A 97 15.42 11.29 6.14
CA ASP A 97 16.75 11.15 6.72
C ASP A 97 17.71 10.47 5.72
N ALA A 98 19.01 10.62 5.94
CA ALA A 98 20.05 9.98 5.12
C ALA A 98 19.80 8.47 4.83
N PRO A 99 19.38 7.62 5.80
CA PRO A 99 19.05 6.22 5.54
C PRO A 99 17.86 6.03 4.59
N GLU A 100 16.82 6.85 4.70
CA GLU A 100 15.64 6.76 3.83
C GLU A 100 16.03 7.07 2.37
N ARG A 101 16.83 8.11 2.17
CA ARG A 101 17.36 8.47 0.85
C ARG A 101 18.24 7.37 0.26
N ALA A 102 19.08 6.72 1.07
CA ALA A 102 19.90 5.58 0.65
C ALA A 102 19.03 4.37 0.25
N CYS A 103 17.98 4.08 1.00
CA CYS A 103 17.03 3.00 0.67
C CYS A 103 16.31 3.27 -0.67
N LEU A 104 15.87 4.51 -0.91
CA LEU A 104 15.22 4.90 -2.16
C LEU A 104 16.17 4.75 -3.37
N GLN A 105 17.43 5.16 -3.22
CA GLN A 105 18.46 4.98 -4.25
C GLN A 105 18.74 3.49 -4.52
N ALA A 106 18.87 2.69 -3.47
CA ALA A 106 19.07 1.25 -3.59
C ALA A 106 17.90 0.56 -4.31
N ALA A 107 16.66 0.94 -3.97
CA ALA A 107 15.47 0.42 -4.62
C ALA A 107 15.42 0.79 -6.12
N ALA A 108 15.74 2.03 -6.46
CA ALA A 108 15.84 2.47 -7.85
C ALA A 108 16.91 1.68 -8.63
N ALA A 109 18.08 1.43 -8.02
CA ALA A 109 19.15 0.65 -8.63
C ALA A 109 18.73 -0.81 -8.90
N VAL A 110 17.99 -1.43 -7.96
CA VAL A 110 17.43 -2.78 -8.14
C VAL A 110 16.46 -2.82 -9.32
N LEU A 111 15.56 -1.84 -9.44
CA LEU A 111 14.61 -1.75 -10.56
C LEU A 111 15.34 -1.57 -11.90
N SER A 112 16.33 -0.68 -11.95
CA SER A 112 17.15 -0.43 -13.13
C SER A 112 17.89 -1.69 -13.58
N SER A 113 18.48 -2.40 -12.62
CA SER A 113 19.19 -3.67 -12.83
C SER A 113 18.26 -4.80 -13.26
N TRP A 114 17.03 -4.84 -12.74
CA TRP A 114 16.02 -5.79 -13.19
C TRP A 114 15.59 -5.50 -14.63
N ARG A 115 15.33 -4.23 -14.95
CA ARG A 115 14.94 -3.80 -16.30
C ARG A 115 16.01 -4.09 -17.34
N SER A 116 17.29 -3.91 -17.02
CA SER A 116 18.39 -4.20 -17.97
C SER A 116 18.59 -5.69 -18.24
N ARG A 117 18.12 -6.57 -17.34
CA ARG A 117 18.12 -8.03 -17.54
C ARG A 117 16.92 -8.53 -18.35
N HIS A 118 15.88 -7.71 -18.53
CA HIS A 118 14.74 -8.03 -19.37
C HIS A 118 14.93 -7.41 -20.76
N PRO A 119 14.82 -8.18 -21.85
CA PRO A 119 14.89 -7.62 -23.19
C PRO A 119 13.78 -6.57 -23.38
N PRO A 120 14.01 -5.49 -24.16
CA PRO A 120 12.95 -4.58 -24.55
C PRO A 120 11.83 -5.39 -25.18
N GLN A 121 10.59 -5.21 -24.74
CA GLN A 121 9.46 -5.79 -25.43
C GLN A 121 9.36 -5.12 -26.80
N GLU A 122 9.91 -5.77 -27.82
CA GLU A 122 9.51 -5.48 -29.20
C GLU A 122 7.99 -5.62 -29.24
N HIS A 123 7.34 -4.60 -29.80
CA HIS A 123 5.90 -4.54 -30.01
C HIS A 123 5.44 -5.79 -30.76
N GLN A 124 5.01 -6.84 -30.06
CA GLN A 124 4.15 -7.88 -30.64
C GLN A 124 2.76 -7.29 -30.80
N ASN A 125 2.62 -6.37 -31.77
CA ASN A 125 1.37 -5.91 -32.34
C ASN A 125 1.65 -5.37 -33.75
N SER A 126 2.34 -6.17 -34.57
CA SER A 126 2.14 -6.09 -36.01
C SER A 126 1.12 -7.20 -36.34
N PRO A 127 -0.13 -6.85 -36.72
CA PRO A 127 -1.00 -7.85 -37.32
C PRO A 127 -0.37 -8.31 -38.66
N PRO A 128 -0.49 -9.59 -39.02
CA PRO A 128 -0.11 -10.03 -40.35
C PRO A 128 -1.06 -9.44 -41.39
N GLU A 129 -0.45 -8.77 -42.37
CA GLU A 129 -0.93 -8.31 -43.69
C GLU A 129 -2.12 -7.33 -43.78
#